data_AF-A0A543PPF1-F1
#
_entry.id   AF-A0A543PPF1-F1
#
_cell.length_a   1.000
_cell.length_b   1.000
_cell.length_c   1.000
_cell.angle_alpha   90.00
_cell.angle_beta   90.00
_cell.angle_gamma   90.00
#
_symmetry.space_group_name_H-M   'P 1'
#
loop_
_entity.id
_entity.type
_entity.pdbx_description
1 polymer ?
#
loop_
_entity_poly.entity_id
_entity_poly.type
_entity_poly.pdbx_seq_one_letter_code
_entity_poly.pdbx_strand_id
1 'polypeptide(L)'
;MITIERRHVDEVRGATRPSDLYPSLQAAIELEHATIPPYLTALFSIKQGHNSEAAAIIGSVVGEEMLHLTIACNVLNAIGGTPRIDDPTFIPSYPGPLPMGVHSSLTVGLAKLSRRLVHDVFMAIEEPESVIHIPDGVPRALTAMAGQPEFATIGQFYAAIKEKLADLEDASGKQKETIFVGDPARQVVDSRWYSSAELFAVSGLASALAAIDVIVEQGEGTGASPLDGQHVVAHYYRFAEIVHGRRLVSVDAPPGWAFAGEPVGLDPAGVWDLVTDAKSADYPAHSPARVLVDMFNLSYTTLLGALDRTFNGHPDELSMALSVMVEMQLTAQKLVSTRLPGTGRFAAPTFEYVRGAASG
;
A
#
# COMPACT_ATOMS: atom_id res chain seq x y z
N MET A 1 1.03 -17.63 -5.69
CA MET A 1 1.37 -16.79 -6.85
C MET A 1 0.30 -15.72 -7.01
N ILE A 2 0.71 -14.48 -6.82
CA ILE A 2 -0.11 -13.28 -7.00
C ILE A 2 -0.49 -13.13 -8.46
N THR A 3 -1.70 -12.67 -8.69
CA THR A 3 -2.32 -12.66 -10.00
C THR A 3 -3.13 -11.38 -10.21
N ILE A 4 -2.64 -10.51 -11.09
CA ILE A 4 -3.24 -9.33 -11.71
C ILE A 4 -3.92 -9.81 -12.98
N GLU A 5 -5.09 -9.27 -13.31
CA GLU A 5 -5.75 -9.57 -14.58
C GLU A 5 -4.81 -9.24 -15.75
N ARG A 6 -4.51 -10.24 -16.60
CA ARG A 6 -3.51 -10.09 -17.67
C ARG A 6 -3.76 -8.89 -18.60
N ARG A 7 -5.02 -8.49 -18.76
CA ARG A 7 -5.40 -7.30 -19.53
C ARG A 7 -4.63 -6.04 -19.12
N HIS A 8 -4.28 -5.87 -17.85
CA HIS A 8 -3.56 -4.67 -17.40
C HIS A 8 -2.10 -4.65 -17.88
N VAL A 9 -1.44 -5.81 -17.91
CA VAL A 9 -0.11 -5.95 -18.50
C VAL A 9 -0.17 -5.78 -20.01
N ASP A 10 -1.21 -6.33 -20.65
CA ASP A 10 -1.38 -6.24 -22.10
C ASP A 10 -1.73 -4.80 -22.54
N GLU A 11 -2.53 -4.06 -21.76
CA GLU A 11 -2.82 -2.63 -21.93
C GLU A 11 -1.52 -1.81 -21.89
N VAL A 12 -0.68 -2.03 -20.87
CA VAL A 12 0.64 -1.39 -20.78
C VAL A 12 1.50 -1.74 -21.99
N ARG A 13 1.61 -3.02 -22.35
CA ARG A 13 2.44 -3.45 -23.49
C ARG A 13 1.95 -2.93 -24.83
N GLY A 14 0.64 -2.73 -24.97
CA GLY A 14 0.00 -2.17 -26.15
C GLY A 14 0.08 -0.65 -26.28
N ALA A 15 0.56 0.07 -25.26
CA ALA A 15 0.69 1.52 -25.30
C ALA A 15 1.60 1.98 -26.45
N THR A 16 1.14 2.99 -27.19
CA THR A 16 1.86 3.57 -28.34
C THR A 16 2.28 5.02 -28.14
N ARG A 17 1.73 5.67 -27.10
CA ARG A 17 2.05 7.02 -26.66
C ARG A 17 1.98 7.11 -25.13
N PRO A 18 2.59 8.13 -24.51
CA PRO A 18 2.64 8.23 -23.04
C PRO A 18 1.26 8.26 -22.38
N SER A 19 0.28 8.92 -23.02
CA SER A 19 -1.09 9.00 -22.49
C SER A 19 -1.84 7.68 -22.44
N ASP A 20 -1.40 6.66 -23.18
CA ASP A 20 -1.96 5.32 -23.09
C ASP A 20 -1.55 4.63 -21.76
N LEU A 21 -0.47 5.08 -21.10
CA LEU A 21 -0.03 4.59 -19.79
C LEU A 21 -0.76 5.24 -18.60
N TYR A 22 -1.46 6.35 -18.80
CA TYR A 22 -2.07 7.08 -17.69
C TYR A 22 -3.08 6.24 -16.90
N PRO A 23 -3.99 5.47 -17.52
CA PRO A 23 -4.92 4.62 -16.78
C PRO A 23 -4.20 3.54 -15.96
N SER A 24 -3.12 2.95 -16.48
CA SER A 24 -2.36 1.92 -15.78
C SER A 24 -1.61 2.49 -14.58
N LEU A 25 -0.97 3.65 -14.73
CA LEU A 25 -0.32 4.32 -13.60
C LEU A 25 -1.34 4.83 -12.56
N GLN A 26 -2.52 5.27 -12.99
CA GLN A 26 -3.63 5.59 -12.07
C GLN A 26 -4.09 4.34 -11.31
N ALA A 27 -4.21 3.20 -11.98
CA ALA A 27 -4.55 1.93 -11.32
C ALA A 27 -3.45 1.47 -10.34
N ALA A 28 -2.19 1.78 -10.62
CA ALA A 28 -1.08 1.56 -9.68
C ALA A 28 -1.26 2.41 -8.41
N ILE A 29 -1.53 3.72 -8.56
CA ILE A 29 -1.81 4.63 -7.43
C ILE A 29 -2.98 4.13 -6.59
N GLU A 30 -4.05 3.64 -7.23
CA GLU A 30 -5.21 3.04 -6.56
C GLU A 30 -4.84 1.76 -5.81
N LEU A 31 -3.98 0.91 -6.39
CA LEU A 31 -3.49 -0.32 -5.76
C LEU A 31 -2.67 -0.03 -4.50
N GLU A 32 -1.67 0.86 -4.57
CA GLU A 32 -0.85 1.24 -3.40
C GLU A 32 -1.72 1.87 -2.30
N HIS A 33 -2.74 2.64 -2.69
CA HIS A 33 -3.69 3.16 -1.71
C HIS A 33 -4.58 2.07 -1.10
N ALA A 34 -4.97 1.06 -1.86
CA ALA A 34 -5.93 0.04 -1.43
C ALA A 34 -5.42 -0.86 -0.29
N THR A 35 -4.11 -0.97 -0.11
CA THR A 35 -3.45 -1.73 0.97
C THR A 35 -3.45 -0.96 2.30
N ILE A 36 -3.46 0.38 2.26
CA ILE A 36 -3.28 1.25 3.42
C ILE A 36 -4.44 1.17 4.42
N PRO A 37 -5.74 1.31 4.05
CA PRO A 37 -6.84 1.21 5.01
C PRO A 37 -6.91 -0.11 5.79
N PRO A 38 -6.74 -1.30 5.18
CA PRO A 38 -6.61 -2.57 5.91
C PRO A 38 -5.48 -2.57 6.94
N TYR A 39 -4.29 -2.11 6.55
CA TYR A 39 -3.11 -2.07 7.43
C TYR A 39 -3.30 -1.09 8.59
N LEU A 40 -3.82 0.10 8.31
CA LEU A 40 -4.17 1.10 9.32
C LEU A 40 -5.27 0.61 10.26
N THR A 41 -6.28 -0.12 9.78
CA THR A 41 -7.32 -0.69 10.65
C THR A 41 -6.72 -1.67 11.66
N ALA A 42 -5.83 -2.56 11.20
CA ALA A 42 -5.14 -3.47 12.09
C ALA A 42 -4.22 -2.71 13.07
N LEU A 43 -3.47 -1.71 12.60
CA LEU A 43 -2.61 -0.88 13.44
C LEU A 43 -3.40 -0.13 14.52
N PHE A 44 -4.49 0.54 14.16
CA PHE A 44 -5.35 1.28 15.09
C PHE A 44 -6.05 0.38 16.10
N SER A 45 -6.25 -0.90 15.79
CA SER A 45 -6.82 -1.85 16.75
C SER A 45 -5.88 -2.16 17.93
N ILE A 46 -4.59 -1.83 17.84
CA ILE A 46 -3.61 -2.08 18.91
C ILE A 46 -3.82 -1.08 20.06
N LYS A 47 -3.93 -1.58 21.28
CA LYS A 47 -4.01 -0.75 22.48
C LYS A 47 -2.67 -0.05 22.72
N GLN A 48 -2.73 1.18 23.22
CA GLN A 48 -1.53 1.95 23.57
C GLN A 48 -0.60 1.13 24.50
N GLY A 49 0.69 1.09 24.17
CA GLY A 49 1.71 0.36 24.94
C GLY A 49 1.70 -1.17 24.77
N HIS A 50 0.90 -1.73 23.85
CA HIS A 50 0.85 -3.16 23.57
C HIS A 50 1.37 -3.46 22.16
N ASN A 51 1.83 -4.70 21.94
CA ASN A 51 2.23 -5.24 20.63
C ASN A 51 3.15 -4.28 19.84
N SER A 52 4.09 -3.61 20.51
CA SER A 52 4.90 -2.52 19.94
C SER A 52 5.67 -2.94 18.69
N GLU A 53 6.21 -4.16 18.67
CA GLU A 53 6.95 -4.70 17.52
C GLU A 53 6.04 -4.89 16.31
N ALA A 54 4.85 -5.46 16.50
CA ALA A 54 3.87 -5.60 15.42
C ALA A 54 3.35 -4.23 14.95
N ALA A 55 3.14 -3.29 15.87
CA ALA A 55 2.76 -1.91 15.53
C ALA A 55 3.84 -1.21 14.70
N ALA A 56 5.11 -1.38 15.07
CA ALA A 56 6.24 -0.81 14.35
C ALA A 56 6.38 -1.42 12.94
N ILE A 57 6.21 -2.74 12.80
CA ILE A 57 6.21 -3.42 11.50
C ILE A 57 5.09 -2.91 10.60
N ILE A 58 3.83 -2.93 11.09
CA ILE A 58 2.69 -2.51 10.27
C ILE A 58 2.82 -1.02 9.92
N GLY A 59 3.23 -0.20 10.88
CA GLY A 59 3.46 1.22 10.66
C GLY A 59 4.56 1.51 9.64
N SER A 60 5.66 0.73 9.62
CA SER A 60 6.72 0.91 8.63
C SER A 60 6.25 0.53 7.22
N VAL A 61 5.49 -0.56 7.08
CA VAL A 61 4.89 -0.95 5.79
C VAL A 61 3.91 0.13 5.30
N VAL A 62 3.01 0.64 6.16
CA VAL A 62 2.12 1.76 5.78
C VAL A 62 2.88 3.00 5.29
N GLY A 63 4.02 3.31 5.91
CA GLY A 63 4.89 4.40 5.45
C GLY A 63 5.46 4.15 4.05
N GLU A 64 5.86 2.91 3.76
CA GLU A 64 6.37 2.49 2.46
C GLU A 64 5.26 2.46 1.38
N GLU A 65 4.04 2.02 1.70
CA GLU A 65 2.90 2.11 0.76
C GLU A 65 2.55 3.56 0.38
N MET A 66 2.64 4.49 1.35
CA MET A 66 2.48 5.94 1.09
C MET A 66 3.61 6.48 0.21
N LEU A 67 4.84 5.97 0.37
CA LEU A 67 5.96 6.28 -0.51
C LEU A 67 5.70 5.75 -1.92
N HIS A 68 5.21 4.53 -2.07
CA HIS A 68 4.93 3.91 -3.37
C HIS A 68 3.84 4.67 -4.13
N LEU A 69 2.76 5.05 -3.44
CA LEU A 69 1.73 5.95 -3.97
C LEU A 69 2.35 7.26 -4.48
N THR A 70 3.22 7.88 -3.68
CA THR A 70 3.91 9.14 -4.02
C THR A 70 4.79 8.97 -5.28
N ILE A 71 5.53 7.87 -5.37
CA ILE A 71 6.36 7.55 -6.53
C ILE A 71 5.49 7.35 -7.79
N ALA A 72 4.42 6.56 -7.69
CA ALA A 72 3.52 6.32 -8.81
C ALA A 72 2.89 7.64 -9.32
N CYS A 73 2.51 8.54 -8.41
CA CYS A 73 2.08 9.90 -8.74
C CYS A 73 3.18 10.71 -9.46
N ASN A 74 4.43 10.67 -8.98
CA ASN A 74 5.55 11.37 -9.61
C ASN A 74 5.82 10.85 -11.02
N VAL A 75 5.79 9.53 -11.23
CA VAL A 75 5.94 8.90 -12.57
C VAL A 75 4.82 9.32 -13.50
N LEU A 76 3.55 9.27 -13.05
CA LEU A 76 2.40 9.70 -13.85
C LEU A 76 2.51 11.18 -14.25
N ASN A 77 2.85 12.05 -13.30
CA ASN A 77 3.06 13.47 -13.57
C ASN A 77 4.20 13.69 -14.56
N ALA A 78 5.33 12.97 -14.42
CA ALA A 78 6.52 13.17 -15.24
C ALA A 78 6.26 12.92 -16.74
N ILE A 79 5.36 11.98 -17.06
CA ILE A 79 4.97 11.70 -18.46
C ILE A 79 3.79 12.53 -18.96
N GLY A 80 3.34 13.53 -18.18
CA GLY A 80 2.28 14.47 -18.56
C GLY A 80 0.87 14.08 -18.10
N GLY A 81 0.74 13.07 -17.24
CA GLY A 81 -0.52 12.70 -16.61
C GLY A 81 -0.87 13.57 -15.41
N THR A 82 -1.96 13.25 -14.72
CA THR A 82 -2.44 13.96 -13.52
C THR A 82 -3.13 12.94 -12.62
N PRO A 83 -2.55 12.59 -11.46
CA PRO A 83 -3.18 11.70 -10.48
C PRO A 83 -4.59 12.16 -10.09
N ARG A 84 -5.49 11.21 -9.87
CA ARG A 84 -6.85 11.44 -9.36
C ARG A 84 -7.04 10.69 -8.05
N ILE A 85 -7.02 11.41 -6.94
CA ILE A 85 -7.07 10.85 -5.58
C ILE A 85 -8.33 11.34 -4.85
N ASP A 86 -8.72 12.60 -5.06
CA ASP A 86 -9.95 13.16 -4.49
C ASP A 86 -11.19 12.76 -5.31
N ASP A 87 -11.45 11.45 -5.38
CA ASP A 87 -12.61 10.88 -6.05
C ASP A 87 -13.24 9.76 -5.20
N PRO A 88 -14.57 9.72 -5.01
CA PRO A 88 -15.23 8.60 -4.34
C PRO A 88 -14.90 7.20 -4.90
N THR A 89 -14.56 7.08 -6.19
CA THR A 89 -14.20 5.81 -6.84
C THR A 89 -12.73 5.43 -6.62
N PHE A 90 -11.90 6.34 -6.10
CA PHE A 90 -10.50 6.04 -5.74
C PHE A 90 -10.41 5.07 -4.56
N ILE A 91 -11.39 5.11 -3.66
CA ILE A 91 -11.47 4.20 -2.52
C ILE A 91 -12.16 2.90 -2.97
N PRO A 92 -11.49 1.75 -2.88
CA PRO A 92 -12.14 0.47 -3.19
C PRO A 92 -13.19 0.13 -2.13
N SER A 93 -14.10 -0.79 -2.48
CA SER A 93 -15.06 -1.29 -1.51
C SER A 93 -14.41 -2.29 -0.57
N TYR A 94 -14.50 -2.06 0.73
CA TYR A 94 -14.16 -3.06 1.75
C TYR A 94 -15.44 -3.63 2.40
N PRO A 95 -15.59 -4.96 2.53
CA PRO A 95 -14.70 -5.98 1.99
C PRO A 95 -14.87 -6.10 0.47
N GLY A 96 -13.80 -6.36 -0.26
CA GLY A 96 -13.82 -6.48 -1.72
C GLY A 96 -12.49 -6.90 -2.32
N PRO A 97 -12.41 -7.01 -3.66
CA PRO A 97 -11.15 -7.29 -4.34
C PRO A 97 -10.23 -6.07 -4.28
N LEU A 98 -8.92 -6.29 -4.43
CA LEU A 98 -7.98 -5.21 -4.71
C LEU A 98 -8.18 -4.69 -6.15
N PRO A 99 -7.78 -3.43 -6.42
CA PRO A 99 -7.70 -2.90 -7.78
C PRO A 99 -6.91 -3.82 -8.71
N MET A 100 -7.19 -3.70 -10.01
CA MET A 100 -6.56 -4.51 -11.07
C MET A 100 -6.80 -6.03 -10.98
N GLY A 101 -7.74 -6.45 -10.12
CA GLY A 101 -8.06 -7.85 -9.88
C GLY A 101 -6.89 -8.63 -9.26
N VAL A 102 -5.99 -7.94 -8.55
CA VAL A 102 -4.92 -8.56 -7.76
C VAL A 102 -5.54 -9.58 -6.82
N HIS A 103 -5.16 -10.84 -6.99
CA HIS A 103 -5.80 -12.00 -6.36
C HIS A 103 -7.32 -11.93 -6.45
N SER A 104 -7.87 -12.18 -7.64
CA SER A 104 -9.34 -12.17 -7.84
C SER A 104 -10.15 -13.02 -6.83
N SER A 105 -9.53 -13.99 -6.15
CA SER A 105 -10.13 -14.77 -5.05
C SER A 105 -9.92 -14.21 -3.64
N LEU A 106 -8.99 -13.26 -3.44
CA LEU A 106 -8.73 -12.61 -2.16
C LEU A 106 -9.76 -11.50 -1.95
N THR A 107 -10.46 -11.58 -0.82
CA THR A 107 -11.33 -10.51 -0.35
C THR A 107 -10.62 -9.78 0.78
N VAL A 108 -10.29 -8.52 0.55
CA VAL A 108 -9.62 -7.65 1.52
C VAL A 108 -10.68 -6.86 2.27
N GLY A 109 -10.66 -6.96 3.59
CA GLY A 109 -11.59 -6.28 4.50
C GLY A 109 -10.87 -5.46 5.57
N LEU A 110 -11.65 -4.77 6.40
CA LEU A 110 -11.18 -3.95 7.51
C LEU A 110 -11.38 -4.72 8.81
N ALA A 111 -10.30 -5.17 9.42
CA ALA A 111 -10.36 -6.00 10.63
C ALA A 111 -9.27 -5.66 11.64
N LYS A 112 -9.53 -5.99 12.91
CA LYS A 112 -8.55 -5.89 13.98
C LYS A 112 -7.34 -6.79 13.73
N LEU A 113 -6.19 -6.42 14.28
CA LEU A 113 -4.98 -7.20 14.20
C LEU A 113 -5.18 -8.61 14.78
N SER A 114 -4.83 -9.61 13.99
CA SER A 114 -4.73 -10.99 14.44
C SER A 114 -3.69 -11.73 13.59
N ARG A 115 -3.09 -12.79 14.13
CA ARG A 115 -2.15 -13.64 13.38
C ARG A 115 -2.76 -14.12 12.06
N ARG A 116 -4.03 -14.48 12.09
CA ARG A 116 -4.78 -14.94 10.93
C ARG A 116 -4.96 -13.85 9.88
N LEU A 117 -5.33 -12.64 10.27
CA LEU A 117 -5.45 -11.51 9.33
C LEU A 117 -4.11 -11.25 8.61
N VAL A 118 -3.01 -11.22 9.38
CA VAL A 118 -1.68 -10.96 8.81
C VAL A 118 -1.29 -12.09 7.84
N HIS A 119 -1.51 -13.36 8.22
CA HIS A 119 -1.15 -14.50 7.36
C HIS A 119 -2.05 -14.63 6.12
N ASP A 120 -3.37 -14.61 6.32
CA ASP A 120 -4.34 -14.93 5.25
C ASP A 120 -4.56 -13.76 4.30
N VAL A 121 -4.31 -12.51 4.74
CA VAL A 121 -4.57 -11.30 3.96
C VAL A 121 -3.28 -10.54 3.69
N PHE A 122 -2.58 -10.02 4.70
CA PHE A 122 -1.45 -9.10 4.46
C PHE A 122 -0.30 -9.78 3.73
N MET A 123 0.13 -10.96 4.19
CA MET A 123 1.14 -11.76 3.48
C MET A 123 0.67 -12.22 2.10
N ALA A 124 -0.64 -12.35 1.87
CA ALA A 124 -1.16 -12.70 0.55
C ALA A 124 -1.13 -11.50 -0.40
N ILE A 125 -1.31 -10.28 0.10
CA ILE A 125 -1.16 -9.05 -0.69
C ILE A 125 0.29 -8.89 -1.14
N GLU A 126 1.26 -9.16 -0.25
CA GLU A 126 2.69 -8.91 -0.49
C GLU A 126 3.49 -10.10 -1.02
N GLU A 127 2.86 -11.26 -1.26
CA GLU A 127 3.56 -12.48 -1.71
C GLU A 127 4.40 -12.20 -2.98
N PRO A 128 5.72 -12.41 -2.97
CA PRO A 128 6.53 -12.18 -4.18
C PRO A 128 6.26 -13.23 -5.26
N GLU A 129 6.69 -12.96 -6.51
CA GLU A 129 6.62 -13.95 -7.60
C GLU A 129 7.34 -15.26 -7.25
N SER A 130 8.50 -15.13 -6.58
CA SER A 130 9.32 -16.24 -6.11
C SER A 130 9.51 -16.14 -4.59
N VAL A 131 8.76 -16.95 -3.84
CA VAL A 131 8.88 -17.01 -2.39
C VAL A 131 10.12 -17.81 -1.99
N ILE A 132 10.99 -17.20 -1.19
CA ILE A 132 12.07 -17.93 -0.52
C ILE A 132 11.43 -18.73 0.61
N HIS A 133 11.43 -20.06 0.48
CA HIS A 133 10.89 -20.94 1.49
C HIS A 133 11.85 -21.00 2.70
N ILE A 134 11.50 -20.27 3.74
CA ILE A 134 12.22 -20.25 5.02
C ILE A 134 11.62 -21.34 5.91
N PRO A 135 12.38 -22.39 6.29
CA PRO A 135 11.85 -23.50 7.06
C PRO A 135 11.28 -23.03 8.41
N ASP A 136 10.01 -23.32 8.63
CA ASP A 136 9.22 -22.88 9.79
C ASP A 136 8.49 -24.05 10.49
N GLY A 137 8.69 -25.29 10.01
CA GLY A 137 8.11 -26.49 10.61
C GLY A 137 6.59 -26.64 10.40
N VAL A 138 5.98 -25.76 9.60
CA VAL A 138 4.54 -25.77 9.28
C VAL A 138 4.37 -26.34 7.86
N PRO A 139 3.62 -27.44 7.66
CA PRO A 139 3.36 -27.96 6.32
C PRO A 139 2.52 -26.96 5.52
N ARG A 140 3.06 -26.36 4.46
CA ARG A 140 2.27 -25.63 3.46
C ARG A 140 2.11 -26.49 2.21
N ALA A 141 0.91 -26.50 1.65
CA ALA A 141 0.65 -27.09 0.35
C ALA A 141 1.34 -26.25 -0.73
N LEU A 142 2.34 -26.81 -1.41
CA LEU A 142 2.88 -26.22 -2.63
C LEU A 142 1.80 -26.31 -3.72
N THR A 143 1.28 -25.16 -4.14
CA THR A 143 0.49 -25.09 -5.36
C THR A 143 1.35 -24.47 -6.46
N ALA A 144 2.19 -25.29 -7.09
CA ALA A 144 2.80 -24.96 -8.36
C ALA A 144 1.82 -25.38 -9.47
N MET A 145 1.15 -24.41 -10.10
CA MET A 145 0.39 -24.66 -11.33
C MET A 145 1.25 -24.24 -12.53
N ALA A 146 1.74 -25.24 -13.26
CA ALA A 146 2.43 -25.04 -14.53
C ALA A 146 1.42 -24.92 -15.67
N GLY A 147 1.28 -23.71 -16.20
CA GLY A 147 0.55 -23.32 -17.40
C GLY A 147 0.89 -21.86 -17.69
N GLN A 148 0.79 -21.39 -18.94
CA GLN A 148 0.88 -19.96 -19.24
C GLN A 148 -0.25 -19.26 -18.46
N PRO A 149 0.02 -18.45 -17.42
CA PRO A 149 -1.04 -17.99 -16.54
C PRO A 149 -1.87 -16.90 -17.22
N GLU A 150 -3.19 -16.94 -17.04
CA GLU A 150 -4.13 -15.85 -17.38
C GLU A 150 -3.92 -14.58 -16.51
N PHE A 151 -2.83 -14.51 -15.76
CA PHE A 151 -2.60 -13.53 -14.70
C PHE A 151 -1.11 -13.14 -14.57
N ALA A 152 -0.84 -11.97 -13.98
CA ALA A 152 0.53 -11.42 -13.76
C ALA A 152 0.82 -11.04 -12.28
N THR A 153 2.07 -10.92 -11.82
CA THR A 153 2.36 -10.39 -10.45
C THR A 153 2.43 -8.85 -10.41
N ILE A 154 2.42 -8.23 -9.22
CA ILE A 154 2.66 -6.78 -9.06
C ILE A 154 4.01 -6.41 -9.67
N GLY A 155 5.05 -7.20 -9.41
CA GLY A 155 6.36 -7.08 -10.05
C GLY A 155 6.30 -7.17 -11.57
N GLN A 156 5.53 -8.10 -12.16
CA GLN A 156 5.37 -8.19 -13.62
C GLN A 156 4.64 -6.98 -14.22
N PHE A 157 3.70 -6.39 -13.48
CA PHE A 157 3.02 -5.17 -13.89
C PHE A 157 3.98 -3.98 -13.92
N TYR A 158 4.75 -3.76 -12.86
CA TYR A 158 5.77 -2.71 -12.82
C TYR A 158 6.89 -2.94 -13.83
N ALA A 159 7.31 -4.19 -14.05
CA ALA A 159 8.24 -4.54 -15.11
C ALA A 159 7.71 -4.15 -16.50
N ALA A 160 6.43 -4.39 -16.78
CA ALA A 160 5.81 -3.98 -18.03
C ALA A 160 5.79 -2.44 -18.19
N ILE A 161 5.54 -1.69 -17.11
CA ILE A 161 5.61 -0.22 -17.14
C ILE A 161 7.04 0.23 -17.46
N LYS A 162 8.06 -0.34 -16.80
CA LYS A 162 9.47 -0.01 -17.05
C LYS A 162 9.87 -0.26 -18.50
N GLU A 163 9.57 -1.45 -19.01
CA GLU A 163 9.82 -1.81 -20.42
C GLU A 163 9.14 -0.82 -21.36
N LYS A 164 7.88 -0.48 -21.09
CA LYS A 164 7.13 0.42 -21.96
C LYS A 164 7.62 1.86 -21.92
N LEU A 165 8.02 2.38 -20.75
CA LEU A 165 8.63 3.70 -20.64
C LEU A 165 9.91 3.79 -21.46
N ALA A 166 10.75 2.74 -21.44
CA ALA A 166 11.97 2.68 -22.24
C ALA A 166 11.66 2.63 -23.76
N ASP A 167 10.70 1.81 -24.18
CA ASP A 167 10.27 1.72 -25.58
C ASP A 167 9.78 3.08 -26.11
N LEU A 168 8.91 3.75 -25.35
CA LEU A 168 8.31 5.02 -25.74
C LEU A 168 9.36 6.15 -25.76
N GLU A 169 10.30 6.17 -24.80
CA GLU A 169 11.38 7.15 -24.80
C GLU A 169 12.35 6.93 -25.96
N ASP A 170 12.72 5.69 -26.30
CA ASP A 170 13.55 5.39 -27.49
C ASP A 170 12.85 5.84 -28.79
N ALA A 171 11.53 5.59 -28.90
CA ALA A 171 10.73 6.02 -30.04
C ALA A 171 10.64 7.55 -30.16
N SER A 172 10.47 8.26 -29.04
CA SER A 172 10.44 9.73 -28.98
C SER A 172 11.82 10.34 -29.26
N GLY A 173 12.87 9.74 -28.72
CA GLY A 173 14.26 10.17 -28.93
C GLY A 173 14.71 10.13 -30.39
N LYS A 174 14.18 9.21 -31.21
CA LYS A 174 14.39 9.20 -32.68
C LYS A 174 13.88 10.48 -33.37
N GLN A 175 12.94 11.17 -32.74
CA GLN A 175 12.38 12.45 -33.19
C GLN A 175 13.02 13.65 -32.48
N LYS A 176 14.02 13.42 -31.62
CA LYS A 176 14.64 14.42 -30.72
C LYS A 176 13.65 15.03 -29.73
N GLU A 177 12.65 14.26 -29.35
CA GLU A 177 11.68 14.59 -28.30
C GLU A 177 11.90 13.68 -27.08
N THR A 178 11.13 13.90 -26.01
CA THR A 178 11.11 13.05 -24.81
C THR A 178 9.67 12.83 -24.38
N ILE A 179 9.38 11.70 -23.74
CA ILE A 179 8.06 11.45 -23.14
C ILE A 179 7.90 12.14 -21.79
N PHE A 180 8.99 12.60 -21.18
CA PHE A 180 9.01 13.24 -19.87
C PHE A 180 8.67 14.73 -19.99
N VAL A 181 7.41 15.01 -20.35
CA VAL A 181 6.88 16.35 -20.65
C VAL A 181 6.16 17.02 -19.47
N GLY A 182 6.09 16.33 -18.32
CA GLY A 182 5.47 16.82 -17.11
C GLY A 182 6.11 18.08 -16.55
N ASP A 183 5.32 18.88 -15.84
CA ASP A 183 5.83 20.06 -15.13
C ASP A 183 6.72 19.60 -13.95
N PRO A 184 8.03 19.95 -13.94
CA PRO A 184 8.92 19.59 -12.83
C PRO A 184 8.46 20.12 -11.48
N ALA A 185 7.66 21.19 -11.43
CA ALA A 185 7.09 21.73 -10.19
C ALA A 185 6.05 20.82 -9.54
N ARG A 186 5.57 19.77 -10.24
CA ARG A 186 4.65 18.76 -9.69
C ARG A 186 5.35 17.58 -9.03
N GLN A 187 6.68 17.49 -9.12
CA GLN A 187 7.44 16.41 -8.50
C GLN A 187 7.50 16.60 -6.99
N VAL A 188 6.95 15.65 -6.25
CA VAL A 188 6.98 15.64 -4.78
C VAL A 188 8.27 14.99 -4.32
N VAL A 189 9.05 15.71 -3.53
CA VAL A 189 10.27 15.23 -2.87
C VAL A 189 10.24 15.65 -1.41
N ASP A 190 10.62 14.76 -0.49
CA ASP A 190 10.71 15.11 0.93
C ASP A 190 11.83 14.34 1.64
N SER A 191 12.97 15.01 1.79
CA SER A 191 14.15 14.45 2.47
C SER A 191 14.03 14.41 4.01
N ARG A 192 12.91 14.87 4.59
CA ARG A 192 12.67 14.83 6.05
C ARG A 192 12.15 13.47 6.49
N TRP A 193 11.44 12.78 5.61
CA TRP A 193 10.75 11.52 5.89
C TRP A 193 11.31 10.35 5.08
N TYR A 194 11.71 10.60 3.84
CA TYR A 194 12.30 9.60 2.96
C TYR A 194 13.73 10.01 2.62
N SER A 195 14.62 9.05 2.46
CA SER A 195 15.96 9.35 1.96
C SER A 195 15.89 9.81 0.51
N SER A 196 16.92 10.54 0.05
CA SER A 196 17.03 10.92 -1.37
C SER A 196 17.25 9.73 -2.32
N ALA A 197 17.46 8.52 -1.78
CA ALA A 197 17.52 7.28 -2.54
C ALA A 197 16.13 6.65 -2.73
N GLU A 198 15.17 6.97 -1.85
CA GLU A 198 13.81 6.42 -1.88
C GLU A 198 12.84 7.35 -2.61
N LEU A 199 12.89 8.66 -2.31
CA LEU A 199 12.01 9.65 -2.93
C LEU A 199 12.82 10.76 -3.58
N PHE A 200 12.73 10.84 -4.90
CA PHE A 200 13.42 11.82 -5.73
C PHE A 200 12.56 12.20 -6.94
N ALA A 201 12.91 13.33 -7.56
CA ALA A 201 12.18 13.83 -8.71
C ALA A 201 12.39 12.92 -9.93
N VAL A 202 11.29 12.52 -10.56
CA VAL A 202 11.29 11.80 -11.84
C VAL A 202 11.35 12.83 -12.97
N SER A 203 12.53 12.93 -13.58
CA SER A 203 12.89 13.94 -14.58
C SER A 203 13.24 13.36 -15.94
N GLY A 204 13.26 12.04 -16.07
CA GLY A 204 13.65 11.33 -17.28
C GLY A 204 13.58 9.82 -17.09
N LEU A 205 13.96 9.07 -18.13
CA LEU A 205 13.86 7.60 -18.10
C LEU A 205 14.66 6.97 -16.95
N ALA A 206 15.90 7.40 -16.75
CA ALA A 206 16.76 6.82 -15.71
C ALA A 206 16.16 6.99 -14.30
N SER A 207 15.62 8.17 -13.97
CA SER A 207 14.97 8.41 -12.68
C SER A 207 13.61 7.71 -12.58
N ALA A 208 12.85 7.60 -13.67
CA ALA A 208 11.59 6.85 -13.67
C ALA A 208 11.80 5.35 -13.38
N LEU A 209 12.80 4.74 -14.04
CA LEU A 209 13.12 3.33 -13.83
C LEU A 209 13.61 3.09 -12.39
N ALA A 210 14.49 3.95 -11.89
CA ALA A 210 14.99 3.86 -10.52
C ALA A 210 13.88 4.04 -9.48
N ALA A 211 12.91 4.93 -9.73
CA ALA A 211 11.80 5.15 -8.80
C ALA A 211 10.86 3.94 -8.76
N ILE A 212 10.57 3.32 -9.92
CA ILE A 212 9.79 2.08 -9.97
C ILE A 212 10.54 0.92 -9.29
N ASP A 213 11.87 0.87 -9.39
CA ASP A 213 12.68 -0.13 -8.68
C ASP A 213 12.51 -0.03 -7.16
N VAL A 214 12.39 1.18 -6.59
CA VAL A 214 12.10 1.36 -5.16
C VAL A 214 10.78 0.69 -4.76
N ILE A 215 9.71 0.85 -5.55
CA ILE A 215 8.41 0.22 -5.28
C ILE A 215 8.55 -1.30 -5.26
N VAL A 216 9.10 -1.88 -6.33
CA VAL A 216 9.20 -3.33 -6.50
C VAL A 216 10.09 -3.95 -5.41
N GLU A 217 11.26 -3.36 -5.14
CA GLU A 217 12.22 -3.91 -4.20
C GLU A 217 11.70 -3.87 -2.75
N GLN A 218 11.03 -2.79 -2.33
CA GLN A 218 10.51 -2.69 -0.95
C GLN A 218 9.30 -3.62 -0.70
N GLY A 219 8.41 -3.76 -1.69
CA GLY A 219 7.25 -4.65 -1.60
C GLY A 219 7.66 -6.13 -1.62
N GLU A 220 8.25 -6.58 -2.74
CA GLU A 220 8.50 -8.00 -3.00
C GLU A 220 9.89 -8.50 -2.54
N GLY A 221 10.82 -7.60 -2.22
CA GLY A 221 12.22 -7.94 -2.01
C GLY A 221 12.92 -8.26 -3.32
N THR A 222 13.94 -9.11 -3.28
CA THR A 222 14.59 -9.62 -4.49
C THR A 222 14.38 -11.11 -4.63
N GLY A 223 14.34 -11.66 -5.85
CA GLY A 223 14.18 -13.11 -6.06
C GLY A 223 15.28 -13.98 -5.41
N ALA A 224 16.37 -13.37 -4.93
CA ALA A 224 17.49 -14.03 -4.27
C ALA A 224 17.61 -13.71 -2.77
N SER A 225 16.90 -12.72 -2.24
CA SER A 225 17.03 -12.27 -0.85
C SER A 225 15.68 -11.78 -0.29
N PRO A 226 15.35 -12.10 0.98
CA PRO A 226 14.20 -11.52 1.67
C PRO A 226 14.39 -10.03 2.01
N LEU A 227 15.55 -9.47 1.65
CA LEU A 227 15.84 -8.05 1.74
C LEU A 227 15.62 -7.35 0.40
N ASP A 228 15.22 -6.09 0.46
CA ASP A 228 15.21 -5.13 -0.64
C ASP A 228 16.66 -4.72 -1.04
N GLY A 229 16.80 -3.89 -2.08
CA GLY A 229 18.11 -3.40 -2.54
C GLY A 229 18.85 -2.52 -1.52
N GLN A 230 18.17 -2.07 -0.47
CA GLN A 230 18.71 -1.27 0.63
C GLN A 230 19.02 -2.12 1.87
N HIS A 231 18.92 -3.45 1.74
CA HIS A 231 19.16 -4.44 2.80
C HIS A 231 18.15 -4.38 3.95
N VAL A 232 16.95 -3.87 3.69
CA VAL A 232 15.83 -3.88 4.62
C VAL A 232 14.90 -5.05 4.28
N VAL A 233 14.32 -5.70 5.28
CA VAL A 233 13.39 -6.83 5.06
C VAL A 233 12.19 -6.35 4.24
N ALA A 234 11.80 -7.06 3.18
CA ALA A 234 10.65 -6.72 2.36
C ALA A 234 9.31 -7.02 3.06
N HIS A 235 8.20 -6.44 2.58
CA HIS A 235 6.91 -6.42 3.28
C HIS A 235 6.39 -7.81 3.63
N TYR A 236 6.40 -8.74 2.68
CA TYR A 236 6.00 -10.13 2.90
C TYR A 236 6.69 -10.75 4.12
N TYR A 237 8.02 -10.58 4.19
CA TYR A 237 8.83 -11.16 5.24
C TYR A 237 8.64 -10.42 6.56
N ARG A 238 8.45 -9.10 6.56
CA ARG A 238 8.09 -8.33 7.78
C ARG A 238 6.76 -8.80 8.38
N PHE A 239 5.74 -9.01 7.55
CA PHE A 239 4.47 -9.59 8.01
C PHE A 239 4.66 -11.03 8.50
N ALA A 240 5.51 -11.81 7.83
CA ALA A 240 5.89 -13.14 8.30
C ALA A 240 6.56 -13.11 9.69
N GLU A 241 7.34 -12.08 10.03
CA GLU A 241 7.91 -11.93 11.39
C GLU A 241 6.82 -11.89 12.48
N ILE A 242 5.68 -11.23 12.20
CA ILE A 242 4.52 -11.23 13.10
C ILE A 242 3.92 -12.64 13.19
N VAL A 243 3.80 -13.33 12.05
CA VAL A 243 3.21 -14.69 11.94
C VAL A 243 4.10 -15.79 12.53
N HIS A 244 5.41 -15.59 12.59
CA HIS A 244 6.33 -16.48 13.30
C HIS A 244 6.64 -16.03 14.73
N GLY A 245 6.33 -14.77 15.05
CA GLY A 245 6.58 -14.17 16.36
C GLY A 245 8.05 -13.90 16.64
N ARG A 246 8.88 -13.80 15.59
CA ARG A 246 10.33 -13.66 15.65
C ARG A 246 10.82 -12.87 14.44
N ARG A 247 11.81 -11.99 14.67
CA ARG A 247 12.51 -11.28 13.58
C ARG A 247 13.23 -12.27 12.68
N LEU A 248 13.31 -11.92 11.40
CA LEU A 248 14.09 -12.63 10.41
C LEU A 248 15.57 -12.32 10.58
N VAL A 249 16.40 -13.36 10.59
CA VAL A 249 17.85 -13.23 10.71
C VAL A 249 18.57 -14.12 9.69
N SER A 250 19.76 -13.68 9.29
CA SER A 250 20.67 -14.49 8.47
C SER A 250 21.27 -15.62 9.31
N VAL A 251 21.43 -16.81 8.72
CA VAL A 251 22.00 -18.00 9.37
C VAL A 251 22.96 -18.75 8.45
N ASP A 252 23.95 -19.42 9.03
CA ASP A 252 24.94 -20.25 8.31
C ASP A 252 24.40 -21.63 7.91
N ALA A 253 23.16 -21.70 7.42
CA ALA A 253 22.52 -22.92 6.93
C ALA A 253 21.53 -22.59 5.81
N PRO A 254 21.43 -23.37 4.72
CA PRO A 254 20.43 -23.13 3.68
C PRO A 254 18.99 -23.05 4.25
N PRO A 255 18.15 -22.09 3.82
CA PRO A 255 18.34 -21.15 2.70
C PRO A 255 19.11 -19.85 3.06
N GLY A 256 19.74 -19.79 4.23
CA GLY A 256 20.50 -18.63 4.71
C GLY A 256 19.71 -17.72 5.64
N TRP A 257 18.46 -18.08 5.96
CA TRP A 257 17.51 -17.26 6.72
C TRP A 257 16.69 -18.09 7.70
N ALA A 258 16.36 -17.51 8.85
CA ALA A 258 15.46 -18.11 9.84
C ALA A 258 14.70 -17.04 10.63
N PHE A 259 13.45 -17.33 11.02
CA PHE A 259 12.70 -16.54 11.99
C PHE A 259 13.14 -16.88 13.41
N ALA A 260 14.38 -16.51 13.76
CA ALA A 260 15.04 -16.85 15.01
C ALA A 260 15.56 -15.64 15.80
N GLY A 261 15.31 -14.42 15.31
CA GLY A 261 15.77 -13.18 15.93
C GLY A 261 14.97 -12.76 17.16
N GLU A 262 14.95 -11.46 17.42
CA GLU A 262 14.22 -10.89 18.55
C GLU A 262 12.72 -11.23 18.51
N PRO A 263 12.05 -11.40 19.67
CA PRO A 263 10.62 -11.71 19.72
C PRO A 263 9.77 -10.60 19.08
N VAL A 264 8.82 -11.01 18.23
CA VAL A 264 7.75 -10.15 17.71
C VAL A 264 6.46 -10.56 18.39
N GLY A 265 6.19 -9.95 19.54
CA GLY A 265 5.04 -10.28 20.36
C GLY A 265 3.71 -9.92 19.70
N LEU A 266 2.76 -10.86 19.73
CA LEU A 266 1.37 -10.61 19.38
C LEU A 266 0.45 -11.18 20.47
N ASP A 267 0.14 -10.36 21.46
CA ASP A 267 -0.83 -10.63 22.52
C ASP A 267 -2.24 -10.15 22.09
N PRO A 268 -3.21 -11.07 21.90
CA PRO A 268 -4.58 -10.71 21.59
C PRO A 268 -5.26 -9.83 22.64
N ALA A 269 -4.84 -9.88 23.92
CA ALA A 269 -5.41 -9.03 24.97
C ALA A 269 -5.04 -7.55 24.77
N GLY A 270 -3.94 -7.27 24.07
CA GLY A 270 -3.48 -5.96 23.66
C GLY A 270 -4.18 -5.37 22.44
N VAL A 271 -5.25 -6.01 21.94
CA VAL A 271 -5.99 -5.58 20.74
C VAL A 271 -7.45 -5.29 21.10
N TRP A 272 -8.01 -4.19 20.58
CA TRP A 272 -9.44 -3.89 20.66
C TRP A 272 -10.24 -4.84 19.78
N ASP A 273 -11.35 -5.37 20.30
CA ASP A 273 -12.24 -6.26 19.55
C ASP A 273 -13.17 -5.45 18.63
N LEU A 274 -12.61 -4.93 17.55
CA LEU A 274 -13.32 -4.08 16.59
C LEU A 274 -14.45 -4.83 15.87
N VAL A 275 -15.50 -4.12 15.49
CA VAL A 275 -16.45 -4.60 14.48
C VAL A 275 -15.72 -4.71 13.14
N THR A 276 -15.63 -5.91 12.60
CA THR A 276 -15.08 -6.19 11.27
C THR A 276 -15.97 -5.59 10.18
N ASP A 277 -15.35 -4.99 9.17
CA ASP A 277 -16.01 -4.47 7.96
C ASP A 277 -17.16 -3.47 8.24
N ALA A 278 -17.02 -2.72 9.33
CA ALA A 278 -18.04 -1.75 9.73
C ALA A 278 -18.26 -0.68 8.65
N LYS A 279 -19.49 -0.17 8.61
CA LYS A 279 -19.90 1.03 7.86
C LYS A 279 -20.39 2.10 8.82
N SER A 280 -20.29 3.37 8.45
CA SER A 280 -20.84 4.47 9.25
C SER A 280 -22.33 4.26 9.55
N ALA A 281 -23.06 3.68 8.59
CA ALA A 281 -24.47 3.32 8.73
C ALA A 281 -24.76 2.23 9.79
N ASP A 282 -23.78 1.42 10.17
CA ASP A 282 -23.94 0.39 11.21
C ASP A 282 -24.03 0.99 12.61
N TYR A 283 -23.56 2.23 12.79
CA TYR A 283 -23.64 2.93 14.07
C TYR A 283 -24.94 3.76 14.16
N PRO A 284 -25.70 3.64 15.27
CA PRO A 284 -26.91 4.43 15.45
C PRO A 284 -26.66 5.92 15.28
N ALA A 285 -27.55 6.62 14.59
CA ALA A 285 -27.49 8.06 14.40
C ALA A 285 -27.31 8.77 15.75
N HIS A 286 -26.42 9.77 15.78
CA HIS A 286 -26.08 10.56 16.97
C HIS A 286 -25.42 9.79 18.13
N SER A 287 -25.08 8.50 17.97
CA SER A 287 -24.27 7.77 18.95
C SER A 287 -22.83 8.30 18.98
N PRO A 288 -22.10 8.15 20.10
CA PRO A 288 -20.68 8.54 20.17
C PRO A 288 -19.83 7.89 19.08
N ALA A 289 -20.06 6.60 18.80
CA ALA A 289 -19.37 5.88 17.72
C ALA A 289 -19.67 6.48 16.34
N ARG A 290 -20.94 6.84 16.09
CA ARG A 290 -21.34 7.49 14.84
C ARG A 290 -20.69 8.86 14.65
N VAL A 291 -20.62 9.68 15.69
CA VAL A 291 -19.95 10.99 15.62
C VAL A 291 -18.46 10.82 15.29
N LEU A 292 -17.79 9.89 15.97
CA LEU A 292 -16.35 9.68 15.77
C LEU A 292 -16.02 9.08 14.40
N VAL A 293 -16.84 8.16 13.86
CA VAL A 293 -16.59 7.59 12.53
C VAL A 293 -16.88 8.62 11.43
N ASP A 294 -17.89 9.47 11.59
CA ASP A 294 -18.17 10.54 10.62
C ASP A 294 -17.04 11.59 10.62
N MET A 295 -16.49 11.92 11.79
CA MET A 295 -15.29 12.76 11.89
C MET A 295 -14.08 12.09 11.24
N PHE A 296 -13.85 10.80 11.48
CA PHE A 296 -12.77 10.04 10.87
C PHE A 296 -12.86 10.05 9.34
N ASN A 297 -14.05 9.76 8.80
CA ASN A 297 -14.30 9.74 7.35
C ASN A 297 -14.15 11.12 6.72
N LEU A 298 -14.52 12.18 7.43
CA LEU A 298 -14.28 13.55 7.00
C LEU A 298 -12.78 13.85 6.95
N SER A 299 -12.01 13.56 8.00
CA SER A 299 -10.56 13.75 8.01
C SER A 299 -9.87 12.94 6.91
N TYR A 300 -10.32 11.70 6.68
CA TYR A 300 -9.81 10.86 5.60
C TYR A 300 -10.11 11.45 4.22
N THR A 301 -11.33 11.96 3.98
CA THR A 301 -11.67 12.66 2.72
C THR A 301 -10.82 13.93 2.54
N THR A 302 -10.62 14.71 3.60
CA THR A 302 -9.73 15.89 3.60
C THR A 302 -8.29 15.50 3.27
N LEU A 303 -7.81 14.36 3.77
CA LEU A 303 -6.48 13.84 3.45
C LEU A 303 -6.36 13.53 1.95
N LEU A 304 -7.36 12.85 1.36
CA LEU A 304 -7.36 12.56 -0.08
C LEU A 304 -7.34 13.86 -0.92
N GLY A 305 -8.13 14.87 -0.53
CA GLY A 305 -8.09 16.20 -1.15
C GLY A 305 -6.73 16.88 -1.04
N ALA A 306 -6.09 16.83 0.14
CA ALA A 306 -4.77 17.40 0.35
C ALA A 306 -3.68 16.68 -0.47
N LEU A 307 -3.76 15.35 -0.56
CA LEU A 307 -2.86 14.55 -1.39
C LEU A 307 -3.05 14.86 -2.88
N ASP A 308 -4.28 14.92 -3.37
CA ASP A 308 -4.58 15.28 -4.76
C ASP A 308 -3.96 16.63 -5.14
N ARG A 309 -4.16 17.67 -4.31
CA ARG A 309 -3.52 18.99 -4.51
C ARG A 309 -2.00 18.92 -4.48
N THR A 310 -1.44 18.16 -3.54
CA THR A 310 0.02 17.98 -3.40
C THR A 310 0.62 17.41 -4.68
N PHE A 311 0.02 16.35 -5.22
CA PHE A 311 0.49 15.71 -6.44
C PHE A 311 0.14 16.49 -7.72
N ASN A 312 -0.79 17.44 -7.66
CA ASN A 312 -1.24 18.21 -8.83
C ASN A 312 -0.75 19.66 -8.85
N GLY A 313 0.41 19.95 -8.26
CA GLY A 313 1.12 21.23 -8.42
C GLY A 313 1.36 22.02 -7.15
N HIS A 314 1.10 21.44 -5.98
CA HIS A 314 1.36 22.04 -4.68
C HIS A 314 2.19 21.14 -3.76
N PRO A 315 3.39 20.67 -4.17
CA PRO A 315 4.18 19.73 -3.38
C PRO A 315 4.57 20.24 -1.98
N ASP A 316 4.58 21.55 -1.77
CA ASP A 316 4.79 22.20 -0.46
C ASP A 316 3.65 21.93 0.55
N GLU A 317 2.46 21.56 0.05
CA GLU A 317 1.30 21.21 0.86
C GLU A 317 1.35 19.79 1.45
N LEU A 318 2.39 19.00 1.15
CA LEU A 318 2.60 17.68 1.77
C LEU A 318 2.58 17.76 3.31
N SER A 319 3.12 18.84 3.88
CA SER A 319 3.09 19.10 5.32
C SER A 319 1.66 19.23 5.90
N MET A 320 0.70 19.72 5.10
CA MET A 320 -0.71 19.76 5.49
C MET A 320 -1.32 18.37 5.44
N ALA A 321 -1.05 17.58 4.39
CA ALA A 321 -1.50 16.18 4.32
C ALA A 321 -1.01 15.39 5.54
N LEU A 322 0.26 15.54 5.92
CA LEU A 322 0.83 14.93 7.13
C LEU A 322 0.12 15.38 8.41
N SER A 323 -0.25 16.66 8.51
CA SER A 323 -0.99 17.19 9.67
C SER A 323 -2.38 16.54 9.78
N VAL A 324 -3.06 16.34 8.64
CA VAL A 324 -4.35 15.64 8.59
C VAL A 324 -4.19 14.15 8.95
N MET A 325 -3.10 13.49 8.56
CA MET A 325 -2.81 12.11 8.97
C MET A 325 -2.71 11.98 10.50
N VAL A 326 -2.07 12.94 11.18
CA VAL A 326 -1.99 12.97 12.66
C VAL A 326 -3.37 13.14 13.28
N GLU A 327 -4.20 14.05 12.75
CA GLU A 327 -5.58 14.23 13.20
C GLU A 327 -6.41 12.94 13.01
N MET A 328 -6.27 12.30 11.85
CA MET A 328 -6.93 11.04 11.53
C MET A 328 -6.52 9.94 12.52
N GLN A 329 -5.22 9.84 12.85
CA GLN A 329 -4.72 8.88 13.85
C GLN A 329 -5.31 9.14 15.24
N LEU A 330 -5.35 10.39 15.69
CA LEU A 330 -5.93 10.75 17.00
C LEU A 330 -7.44 10.44 17.06
N THR A 331 -8.16 10.68 15.97
CA THR A 331 -9.58 10.36 15.86
C THR A 331 -9.80 8.85 15.83
N ALA A 332 -8.97 8.10 15.10
CA ALA A 332 -9.01 6.64 15.08
C ALA A 332 -8.80 6.04 16.48
N GLN A 333 -7.84 6.55 17.26
CA GLN A 333 -7.57 6.09 18.62
C GLN A 333 -8.78 6.28 19.56
N LYS A 334 -9.52 7.38 19.42
CA LYS A 334 -10.78 7.62 20.15
C LYS A 334 -11.89 6.68 19.66
N LEU A 335 -11.99 6.48 18.36
CA LEU A 335 -12.99 5.61 17.74
C LEU A 335 -12.82 4.15 18.21
N VAL A 336 -11.63 3.58 18.06
CA VAL A 336 -11.35 2.17 18.40
C VAL A 336 -11.43 1.83 19.89
N SER A 337 -11.37 2.84 20.76
CA SER A 337 -11.60 2.68 22.20
C SER A 337 -13.07 2.86 22.61
N THR A 338 -13.95 3.20 21.67
CA THR A 338 -15.39 3.38 21.91
C THR A 338 -16.12 2.04 21.89
N ARG A 339 -16.56 1.58 23.06
CA ARG A 339 -17.33 0.34 23.21
C ARG A 339 -18.76 0.50 22.70
N LEU A 340 -19.23 -0.47 21.93
CA LEU A 340 -20.60 -0.51 21.42
C LEU A 340 -21.53 -1.17 22.46
N PRO A 341 -22.62 -0.49 22.88
CA PRO A 341 -23.54 -1.02 23.88
C PRO A 341 -24.12 -2.38 23.50
N GLY A 342 -24.12 -3.33 24.44
CA GLY A 342 -24.76 -4.64 24.27
C GLY A 342 -24.04 -5.65 23.37
N THR A 343 -22.93 -5.29 22.70
CA THR A 343 -22.25 -6.19 21.74
C THR A 343 -20.95 -6.80 22.28
N GLY A 344 -20.32 -6.14 23.27
CA GLY A 344 -18.97 -6.50 23.71
C GLY A 344 -17.84 -6.06 22.77
N ARG A 345 -18.17 -5.51 21.60
CA ARG A 345 -17.24 -5.04 20.57
C ARG A 345 -16.99 -3.53 20.64
N PHE A 346 -16.02 -3.07 19.87
CA PHE A 346 -15.60 -1.68 19.75
C PHE A 346 -15.84 -1.15 18.33
N ALA A 347 -16.04 0.17 18.22
CA ALA A 347 -16.21 0.82 16.92
C ALA A 347 -14.90 0.75 16.10
N ALA A 348 -15.02 0.77 14.79
CA ALA A 348 -13.94 0.63 13.83
C ALA A 348 -13.97 1.77 12.79
N PRO A 349 -12.81 2.19 12.26
CA PRO A 349 -12.74 3.11 11.13
C PRO A 349 -13.32 2.47 9.86
N THR A 350 -13.90 3.28 8.97
CA THR A 350 -14.63 2.77 7.80
C THR A 350 -14.10 3.30 6.46
N PHE A 351 -13.28 4.36 6.50
CA PHE A 351 -12.60 4.95 5.33
C PHE A 351 -13.59 5.28 4.19
N GLU A 352 -14.75 5.82 4.54
CA GLU A 352 -15.77 6.16 3.55
C GLU A 352 -15.60 7.60 3.06
N TYR A 353 -15.77 7.82 1.76
CA TYR A 353 -15.71 9.16 1.18
C TYR A 353 -16.91 10.00 1.61
N VAL A 354 -16.66 11.23 2.08
CA VAL A 354 -17.71 12.19 2.48
C VAL A 354 -17.90 13.26 1.40
N ARG A 355 -19.00 13.16 0.65
CA ARG A 355 -19.34 14.15 -0.39
C ARG A 355 -19.57 15.54 0.21
N GLY A 356 -18.95 16.55 -0.38
CA GLY A 356 -19.11 17.97 0.00
C GLY A 356 -18.13 18.47 1.06
N ALA A 357 -17.07 17.71 1.37
CA ALA A 357 -15.99 18.16 2.24
C ALA A 357 -15.11 19.26 1.60
N ALA A 358 -15.10 19.38 0.27
CA ALA A 358 -14.33 20.37 -0.47
C ALA A 358 -15.21 21.54 -0.96
N SER A 359 -15.31 22.58 -0.14
CA SER A 359 -15.53 23.98 -0.57
C SER A 359 -15.34 24.93 0.61
N GLY A 360 -14.11 25.03 1.10
CA GLY A 360 -13.69 25.98 2.15
C GLY A 360 -12.35 26.58 1.82
#